data_AF-A0A086MDV1-F1
#
_entry.id   AF-A0A086MDV1-F1
#
_cell.length_a   1.000
_cell.length_b   1.000
_cell.length_c   1.000
_cell.angle_alpha   90.00
_cell.angle_beta   90.00
_cell.angle_gamma   90.00
#
_symmetry.space_group_name_H-M   'P 1'
#
loop_
_entity.id
_entity.type
_entity.pdbx_description
1 polymer ?
#
loop_
_entity_poly.entity_id
_entity_poly.type
_entity_poly.pdbx_seq_one_letter_code
_entity_poly.pdbx_strand_id
1 'polypeptide(L)'
;MNRFAALLDRLGYEPRRNAKLRLLTDYFRHTSDPDRGYALAAMTGALMFKEAKPGLIRGLVEERTDPELFRMSYHYVGDLAETVALIWPAPGHESVAPASDIPAIGHNNPPPHVPTLTEVIETLATTSKSDLPARVAGWMDALDETGRWALIKLITRELRVGVSARLAKTAVAQLGQIEPDEVELVWHGLEAPYEDLFAWVEGRGPKPESGNPAPFRPSMLSHPLEDEDFAKLEASEFLAEWKWDGIRLQAASGHGSDGRPVRRIYSRTGEDVSRAFPDLVEALDFEGAIDGELLIVREGRVQTFNVLQQRLNRKAVTPKLIAEFPAHLRVYDILFEGEEDLRALPFAERRRRLEALVTRLDDPRIDLSPMVPFETWEDLAAARADPASVGAGPDADAIEGCMVKRANSPYLPGRPKGYWYKWKRDPYLVDAVMMYGQRGHGKRSSFYSDYTFGVWRDGPGGEELVPVGKAYHGFTDEELVKLDRFVRNHTVKRFGPVREVEYGKDKGLVLEVAFEGLQRSTRHKSGVAMRFPRINRIRWDKPAAEADRIETLEKILERGEQEVHPLKDQEA
;
A
#
# COMPACT_ATOMS: atom_id res chain seq x y z
N MET A 1 -20.76 19.06 7.13
CA MET A 1 -20.63 17.59 7.27
C MET A 1 -21.61 16.82 6.39
N ASN A 2 -22.92 17.09 6.42
CA ASN A 2 -23.94 16.28 5.71
C ASN A 2 -23.70 16.10 4.20
N ARG A 3 -23.26 17.15 3.49
CA ARG A 3 -22.93 17.04 2.05
C ARG A 3 -21.79 16.05 1.79
N PHE A 4 -20.75 16.09 2.63
CA PHE A 4 -19.63 15.17 2.56
C PHE A 4 -20.07 13.74 2.89
N ALA A 5 -20.93 13.58 3.92
CA ALA A 5 -21.50 12.28 4.28
C ALA A 5 -22.31 11.67 3.12
N ALA A 6 -23.19 12.46 2.49
CA ALA A 6 -23.96 12.02 1.33
C ALA A 6 -23.08 11.65 0.12
N LEU A 7 -21.97 12.37 -0.09
CA LEU A 7 -20.99 11.98 -1.12
C LEU A 7 -20.38 10.61 -0.81
N LEU A 8 -19.87 10.43 0.42
CA LEU A 8 -19.21 9.18 0.83
C LEU A 8 -20.15 7.98 0.74
N ASP A 9 -21.40 8.14 1.17
CA ASP A 9 -22.42 7.10 1.09
C ASP A 9 -22.65 6.64 -0.37
N ARG A 10 -22.91 7.58 -1.28
CA ARG A 10 -23.07 7.29 -2.71
C ARG A 10 -21.84 6.63 -3.33
N LEU A 11 -20.64 7.05 -2.95
CA LEU A 11 -19.39 6.45 -3.42
C LEU A 11 -19.20 5.02 -2.90
N GLY A 12 -19.68 4.72 -1.69
CA GLY A 12 -19.65 3.41 -1.07
C GLY A 12 -20.42 2.36 -1.87
N TYR A 13 -21.58 2.74 -2.44
CA TYR A 13 -22.48 1.85 -3.19
C TYR A 13 -22.30 1.86 -4.71
N GLU A 14 -21.50 2.78 -5.27
CA GLU A 14 -21.27 2.82 -6.72
C GLU A 14 -20.04 1.98 -7.10
N PRO A 15 -20.16 0.85 -7.82
CA PRO A 15 -18.98 0.07 -8.22
C PRO A 15 -18.27 0.63 -9.46
N ARG A 16 -18.94 1.43 -10.31
CA ARG A 16 -18.41 1.84 -11.62
C ARG A 16 -17.51 3.05 -11.49
N ARG A 17 -16.25 2.91 -11.95
CA ARG A 17 -15.23 3.97 -11.95
C ARG A 17 -15.74 5.31 -12.51
N ASN A 18 -16.36 5.29 -13.69
CA ASN A 18 -16.80 6.53 -14.35
C ASN A 18 -18.00 7.19 -13.65
N ALA A 19 -18.84 6.42 -12.96
CA ALA A 19 -19.92 6.98 -12.14
C ALA A 19 -19.37 7.65 -10.88
N LYS A 20 -18.35 7.06 -10.23
CA LYS A 20 -17.63 7.71 -9.13
C LYS A 20 -17.00 9.04 -9.55
N LEU A 21 -16.34 9.07 -10.71
CA LEU A 21 -15.78 10.32 -11.24
C LEU A 21 -16.83 11.41 -11.38
N ARG A 22 -18.01 11.08 -11.93
CA ARG A 22 -19.12 12.05 -12.01
C ARG A 22 -19.55 12.55 -10.63
N LEU A 23 -19.70 11.67 -9.64
CA LEU A 23 -20.07 12.06 -8.28
C LEU A 23 -19.04 13.00 -7.65
N LEU A 24 -17.75 12.70 -7.82
CA LEU A 24 -16.65 13.52 -7.30
C LEU A 24 -16.60 14.89 -7.98
N THR A 25 -16.61 14.93 -9.32
CA THR A 25 -16.57 16.18 -10.08
C THR A 25 -17.82 17.04 -9.82
N ASP A 26 -19.00 16.43 -9.69
CA ASP A 26 -20.22 17.12 -9.31
C ASP A 26 -20.13 17.75 -7.91
N TYR A 27 -19.60 16.99 -6.95
CA TYR A 27 -19.37 17.50 -5.60
C TYR A 27 -18.38 18.68 -5.58
N PHE A 28 -17.26 18.57 -6.29
CA PHE A 28 -16.24 19.63 -6.34
C PHE A 28 -16.74 20.90 -7.05
N ARG A 29 -17.64 20.76 -8.02
CA ARG A 29 -18.25 21.90 -8.73
C ARG A 29 -19.23 22.67 -7.85
N HIS A 30 -20.01 21.98 -7.03
CA HIS A 30 -21.12 22.60 -6.29
C HIS A 30 -20.82 22.88 -4.82
N THR A 31 -19.66 22.48 -4.31
CA THR A 31 -19.24 22.71 -2.92
C THR A 31 -18.22 23.84 -2.90
N SER A 32 -18.40 24.83 -2.03
CA SER A 32 -17.49 25.98 -1.94
C SER A 32 -16.17 25.60 -1.25
N ASP A 33 -15.15 26.43 -1.49
CA ASP A 33 -13.93 26.44 -0.67
C ASP A 33 -14.26 26.92 0.76
N PRO A 34 -13.57 26.41 1.80
CA PRO A 34 -12.54 25.36 1.77
C PRO A 34 -13.10 23.93 1.89
N ASP A 35 -14.42 23.75 2.02
CA ASP A 35 -15.09 22.44 2.24
C ASP A 35 -14.76 21.41 1.13
N ARG A 36 -14.75 21.81 -0.15
CA ARG A 36 -14.38 20.89 -1.25
C ARG A 36 -12.92 20.44 -1.21
N GLY A 37 -12.05 21.35 -0.78
CA GLY A 37 -10.63 21.14 -0.59
C GLY A 37 -10.32 20.15 0.51
N TYR A 38 -10.99 20.34 1.65
CA TYR A 38 -10.92 19.40 2.75
C TYR A 38 -11.52 18.02 2.44
N ALA A 39 -12.60 17.96 1.65
CA ALA A 39 -13.13 16.68 1.18
C ALA A 39 -12.11 15.95 0.29
N LEU A 40 -11.45 16.68 -0.61
CA LEU A 40 -10.35 16.14 -1.42
C LEU A 40 -9.21 15.62 -0.53
N ALA A 41 -8.78 16.40 0.47
CA ALA A 41 -7.73 16.02 1.42
C ALA A 41 -8.09 14.75 2.23
N ALA A 42 -9.35 14.62 2.64
CA ALA A 42 -9.83 13.43 3.33
C ALA A 42 -9.76 12.18 2.42
N MET A 43 -10.17 12.30 1.16
CA MET A 43 -10.18 11.19 0.19
C MET A 43 -8.78 10.79 -0.30
N THR A 44 -7.82 11.72 -0.29
CA THR A 44 -6.42 11.44 -0.66
C THR A 44 -5.56 11.05 0.55
N GLY A 45 -6.12 11.07 1.76
CA GLY A 45 -5.43 10.69 2.99
C GLY A 45 -4.46 11.73 3.53
N ALA A 46 -4.52 12.97 3.04
CA ALA A 46 -3.63 14.07 3.41
C ALA A 46 -3.88 14.63 4.82
N LEU A 47 -5.07 14.39 5.39
CA LEU A 47 -5.41 14.86 6.73
C LEU A 47 -4.79 13.98 7.82
N MET A 48 -4.26 14.61 8.86
CA MET A 48 -3.78 13.94 10.07
C MET A 48 -4.26 14.66 11.33
N PHE A 49 -4.87 13.90 12.24
CA PHE A 49 -5.30 14.42 13.54
C PHE A 49 -4.41 13.82 14.63
N LYS A 50 -3.83 14.69 15.47
CA LYS A 50 -2.89 14.29 16.51
C LYS A 50 -3.58 13.47 17.60
N GLU A 51 -4.70 13.98 18.11
CA GLU A 51 -5.39 13.43 19.28
C GLU A 51 -6.63 12.58 18.92
N ALA A 52 -7.25 12.81 17.76
CA ALA A 52 -8.43 12.05 17.33
C ALA A 52 -8.02 10.66 16.81
N LYS A 53 -8.21 9.63 17.63
CA LYS A 53 -7.83 8.24 17.35
C LYS A 53 -9.01 7.27 17.54
N PRO A 54 -8.98 6.06 16.95
CA PRO A 54 -10.06 5.07 17.12
C PRO A 54 -10.39 4.74 18.58
N GLY A 55 -9.41 4.80 19.49
CA GLY A 55 -9.63 4.57 20.92
C GLY A 55 -10.57 5.59 21.58
N LEU A 56 -10.55 6.84 21.13
CA LEU A 56 -11.49 7.87 21.59
C LEU A 56 -12.93 7.48 21.27
N ILE A 57 -13.18 7.03 20.04
CA ILE A 57 -14.52 6.63 19.59
C ILE A 57 -15.04 5.41 20.39
N ARG A 58 -14.17 4.43 20.67
CA ARG A 58 -14.53 3.27 21.51
C ARG A 58 -14.91 3.69 22.93
N GLY A 59 -14.10 4.54 23.56
CA GLY A 59 -14.41 5.06 24.90
C GLY A 59 -15.75 5.79 24.93
N LEU A 60 -16.00 6.68 23.96
CA LEU A 60 -17.24 7.44 23.89
C LEU A 60 -18.50 6.57 23.71
N VAL A 61 -18.43 5.48 22.92
CA VAL A 61 -19.59 4.59 22.75
C VAL A 61 -19.79 3.67 23.96
N GLU A 62 -18.72 3.20 24.59
CA GLU A 62 -18.78 2.37 25.81
C GLU A 62 -19.28 3.15 27.04
N GLU A 63 -19.10 4.47 27.07
CA GLU A 63 -19.72 5.35 28.07
C GLU A 63 -21.24 5.50 27.90
N ARG A 64 -21.75 5.29 26.68
CA ARG A 64 -23.14 5.58 26.30
C ARG A 64 -23.97 4.34 25.99
N THR A 65 -23.32 3.19 25.85
CA THR A 65 -23.92 1.90 25.50
C THR A 65 -23.26 0.80 26.32
N ASP A 66 -23.99 -0.28 26.60
CA ASP A 66 -23.42 -1.47 27.24
C ASP A 66 -22.19 -1.99 26.44
N PRO A 67 -21.01 -2.14 27.09
CA PRO A 67 -19.79 -2.55 26.41
C PRO A 67 -19.86 -3.94 25.77
N GLU A 68 -20.62 -4.87 26.35
CA GLU A 68 -20.76 -6.22 25.79
C GLU A 68 -21.67 -6.20 24.55
N LEU A 69 -22.75 -5.44 24.57
CA LEU A 69 -23.60 -5.20 23.40
C LEU A 69 -22.80 -4.54 22.26
N PHE A 70 -21.98 -3.53 22.57
CA PHE A 70 -21.10 -2.91 21.58
C PHE A 70 -20.11 -3.94 21.00
N ARG A 71 -19.46 -4.75 21.85
CA ARG A 71 -18.52 -5.78 21.42
C ARG A 71 -19.19 -6.81 20.51
N MET A 72 -20.36 -7.32 20.88
CA MET A 72 -21.12 -8.27 20.07
C MET A 72 -21.52 -7.67 18.71
N SER A 73 -21.99 -6.41 18.71
CA SER A 73 -22.38 -5.69 17.50
C SER A 73 -21.20 -5.47 16.57
N TYR A 74 -20.06 -5.00 17.11
CA TYR A 74 -18.83 -4.80 16.34
C TYR A 74 -18.30 -6.10 15.74
N HIS A 75 -18.34 -7.21 16.50
CA HIS A 75 -17.96 -8.53 16.00
C HIS A 75 -18.84 -9.00 14.84
N TYR A 76 -20.11 -8.60 14.81
CA TYR A 76 -21.04 -8.98 13.76
C TYR A 76 -20.90 -8.10 12.51
N VAL A 77 -20.89 -6.77 12.69
CA VAL A 77 -20.82 -5.77 11.61
C VAL A 77 -19.43 -5.76 10.98
N GLY A 78 -18.36 -5.84 11.80
CA GLY A 78 -16.97 -5.88 11.35
C GLY A 78 -16.39 -4.53 10.94
N ASP A 79 -17.06 -3.42 11.29
CA ASP A 79 -16.62 -2.04 11.03
C ASP A 79 -16.99 -1.12 12.21
N LEU A 80 -16.01 -0.35 12.72
CA LEU A 80 -16.21 0.50 13.90
C LEU A 80 -17.15 1.66 13.61
N ALA A 81 -17.02 2.29 12.45
CA ALA A 81 -17.79 3.48 12.11
C ALA A 81 -19.27 3.11 11.92
N GLU A 82 -19.54 2.02 11.20
CA GLU A 82 -20.90 1.53 10.97
C GLU A 82 -21.56 1.07 12.28
N THR A 83 -20.83 0.30 13.11
CA THR A 83 -21.35 -0.14 14.41
C THR A 83 -21.70 1.06 15.30
N VAL A 84 -20.78 2.02 15.43
CA VAL A 84 -20.99 3.16 16.32
C VAL A 84 -22.06 4.10 15.78
N ALA A 85 -22.11 4.37 14.47
CA ALA A 85 -23.13 5.23 13.88
C ALA A 85 -24.55 4.72 14.14
N LEU A 86 -24.75 3.40 14.05
CA LEU A 86 -26.02 2.70 14.28
C LEU A 86 -26.39 2.60 15.77
N ILE A 87 -25.43 2.28 16.64
CA ILE A 87 -25.70 2.02 18.05
C ILE A 87 -25.71 3.29 18.91
N TRP A 88 -25.16 4.41 18.39
CA TRP A 88 -25.11 5.67 19.11
C TRP A 88 -26.53 6.11 19.49
N PRO A 89 -26.82 6.34 20.79
CA PRO A 89 -28.17 6.67 21.23
C PRO A 89 -28.72 7.85 20.46
N ALA A 90 -29.89 7.68 19.84
CA ALA A 90 -30.56 8.78 19.15
C ALA A 90 -31.08 9.80 20.20
N PRO A 91 -31.00 11.11 19.94
CA PRO A 91 -31.66 12.11 20.77
C PRO A 91 -33.17 11.79 20.83
N GLY A 92 -33.66 11.38 22.00
CA GLY A 92 -35.08 11.10 22.24
C GLY A 92 -35.53 9.64 22.11
N HIS A 93 -34.64 8.68 21.84
CA HIS A 93 -34.96 7.26 22.06
C HIS A 93 -34.70 6.92 23.53
N GLU A 94 -35.77 6.48 24.20
CA GLU A 94 -35.84 6.10 25.62
C GLU A 94 -34.54 5.45 26.13
N SER A 95 -33.81 6.18 26.97
CA SER A 95 -32.96 5.51 27.95
C SER A 95 -33.89 4.77 28.91
N VAL A 96 -33.48 3.60 29.38
CA VAL A 96 -34.17 2.84 30.44
C VAL A 96 -34.01 3.54 31.81
N ALA A 97 -33.72 4.84 31.82
CA ALA A 97 -33.71 5.70 33.00
C ALA A 97 -34.97 6.58 32.95
N PRO A 98 -35.61 6.86 34.11
CA PRO A 98 -36.87 7.59 34.13
C PRO A 98 -36.72 8.95 33.45
N ALA A 99 -37.68 9.25 32.58
CA ALA A 99 -37.78 10.49 31.82
C ALA A 99 -37.79 11.71 32.76
N SER A 100 -36.64 12.34 32.93
CA SER A 100 -36.52 13.71 33.41
C SER A 100 -35.16 14.26 32.98
N ASP A 101 -35.18 15.43 32.32
CA ASP A 101 -34.04 16.32 32.04
C ASP A 101 -33.34 16.23 30.67
N ILE A 102 -34.02 15.80 29.60
CA ILE A 102 -33.61 16.17 28.24
C ILE A 102 -34.60 17.22 27.71
N PRO A 103 -34.22 18.51 27.63
CA PRO A 103 -35.14 19.56 27.18
C PRO A 103 -35.53 19.33 25.71
N ALA A 104 -36.84 19.29 25.45
CA ALA A 104 -37.39 19.16 24.10
C ALA A 104 -36.90 20.30 23.19
N ILE A 105 -36.65 19.99 21.91
CA ILE A 105 -36.22 20.98 20.92
C ILE A 105 -37.28 22.08 20.82
N GLY A 106 -36.88 23.34 20.98
CA GLY A 106 -37.78 24.49 21.01
C GLY A 106 -37.03 25.81 20.93
N HIS A 107 -37.75 26.94 21.04
CA HIS A 107 -37.16 28.28 20.96
C HIS A 107 -36.04 28.55 21.98
N ASN A 108 -36.09 27.87 23.14
CA ASN A 108 -35.07 27.96 24.19
C ASN A 108 -34.05 26.81 24.16
N ASN A 109 -34.20 25.86 23.21
CA ASN A 109 -33.32 24.71 23.06
C ASN A 109 -33.20 24.36 21.55
N PRO A 110 -32.42 25.13 20.76
CA PRO A 110 -32.32 24.92 19.32
C PRO A 110 -31.73 23.53 19.01
N PRO A 111 -32.04 22.95 17.83
CA PRO A 111 -31.42 21.69 17.43
C PRO A 111 -29.88 21.85 17.44
N PRO A 112 -29.14 20.80 17.83
CA PRO A 112 -27.70 20.89 17.92
C PRO A 112 -27.10 21.31 16.57
N HIS A 113 -26.13 22.23 16.60
CA HIS A 113 -25.45 22.72 15.40
C HIS A 113 -24.78 21.56 14.66
N VAL A 114 -25.23 21.30 13.43
CA VAL A 114 -24.61 20.31 12.55
C VAL A 114 -23.35 20.94 11.94
N PRO A 115 -22.15 20.42 12.23
CA PRO A 115 -20.93 21.10 11.83
C PRO A 115 -20.69 21.05 10.31
N THR A 116 -20.00 22.05 9.77
CA THR A 116 -19.44 22.00 8.40
C THR A 116 -18.24 21.03 8.35
N LEU A 117 -17.73 20.69 7.15
CA LEU A 117 -16.55 19.81 7.09
C LEU A 117 -15.29 20.57 7.58
N THR A 118 -15.17 21.84 7.18
CA THR A 118 -14.15 22.77 7.68
C THR A 118 -14.16 22.87 9.20
N GLU A 119 -15.32 23.13 9.83
CA GLU A 119 -15.43 23.23 11.29
C GLU A 119 -14.91 21.97 11.99
N VAL A 120 -15.27 20.79 11.48
CA VAL A 120 -14.77 19.51 12.03
C VAL A 120 -13.26 19.44 11.91
N ILE A 121 -12.69 19.69 10.72
CA ILE A 121 -11.26 19.50 10.47
C ILE A 121 -10.39 20.48 11.24
N GLU A 122 -10.74 21.77 11.20
CA GLU A 122 -10.01 22.82 11.91
C GLU A 122 -10.09 22.62 13.43
N THR A 123 -11.26 22.22 13.94
CA THR A 123 -11.43 21.89 15.36
C THR A 123 -10.60 20.66 15.73
N LEU A 124 -10.64 19.58 14.95
CA LEU A 124 -9.84 18.38 15.22
C LEU A 124 -8.32 18.63 15.14
N ALA A 125 -7.88 19.58 14.31
CA ALA A 125 -6.48 19.93 14.16
C ALA A 125 -5.94 20.73 15.36
N THR A 126 -6.79 21.53 16.01
CA THR A 126 -6.38 22.50 17.04
C THR A 126 -6.81 22.14 18.46
N THR A 127 -7.84 21.29 18.62
CA THR A 127 -8.42 20.97 19.94
C THR A 127 -7.46 20.13 20.78
N SER A 128 -7.39 20.48 22.06
CA SER A 128 -6.60 19.78 23.07
C SER A 128 -7.14 18.36 23.33
N LYS A 129 -6.29 17.46 23.85
CA LYS A 129 -6.72 16.09 24.19
C LYS A 129 -7.85 16.04 25.24
N SER A 130 -7.91 17.01 26.16
CA SER A 130 -8.92 17.04 27.23
C SER A 130 -10.30 17.47 26.75
N ASP A 131 -10.36 18.38 25.77
CA ASP A 131 -11.63 18.96 25.32
C ASP A 131 -12.24 18.18 24.13
N LEU A 132 -11.41 17.41 23.45
CA LEU A 132 -11.79 16.65 22.26
C LEU A 132 -12.95 15.66 22.46
N PRO A 133 -13.03 14.88 23.56
CA PRO A 133 -14.13 13.94 23.77
C PRO A 133 -15.50 14.64 23.76
N ALA A 134 -15.61 15.78 24.46
CA ALA A 134 -16.86 16.54 24.54
C ALA A 134 -17.26 17.12 23.17
N ARG A 135 -16.29 17.62 22.38
CA ARG A 135 -16.53 18.11 21.02
C ARG A 135 -17.05 17.02 20.09
N VAL A 136 -16.37 15.87 20.07
CA VAL A 136 -16.75 14.74 19.21
C VAL A 136 -18.12 14.18 19.63
N ALA A 137 -18.38 14.02 20.93
CA ALA A 137 -19.66 13.56 21.43
C ALA A 137 -20.80 14.52 21.03
N GLY A 138 -20.60 15.83 21.15
CA GLY A 138 -21.57 16.84 20.72
C GLY A 138 -21.90 16.78 19.23
N TRP A 139 -20.90 16.54 18.37
CA TRP A 139 -21.15 16.32 16.94
C TRP A 139 -21.86 15.02 16.65
N MET A 140 -21.51 13.94 17.36
CA MET A 140 -22.21 12.65 17.24
C MET A 140 -23.69 12.79 17.62
N ASP A 141 -24.00 13.59 18.64
CA ASP A 141 -25.38 13.89 19.05
C ASP A 141 -26.14 14.74 18.01
N ALA A 142 -25.43 15.65 17.33
CA ALA A 142 -25.99 16.53 16.29
C ALA A 142 -26.25 15.82 14.96
N LEU A 143 -25.40 14.86 14.60
CA LEU A 143 -25.42 14.20 13.30
C LEU A 143 -26.42 13.04 13.27
N ASP A 144 -26.99 12.79 12.09
CA ASP A 144 -27.72 11.55 11.79
C ASP A 144 -26.76 10.36 11.62
N GLU A 145 -27.30 9.16 11.39
CA GLU A 145 -26.50 7.93 11.20
C GLU A 145 -25.42 8.10 10.12
N THR A 146 -25.80 8.63 8.95
CA THR A 146 -24.88 8.84 7.83
C THR A 146 -23.79 9.85 8.18
N GLY A 147 -24.15 10.94 8.87
CA GLY A 147 -23.22 11.97 9.34
C GLY A 147 -22.24 11.44 10.38
N ARG A 148 -22.71 10.67 11.37
CA ARG A 148 -21.88 9.99 12.38
C ARG A 148 -20.90 9.04 11.73
N TRP A 149 -21.39 8.21 10.82
CA TRP A 149 -20.58 7.28 10.05
C TRP A 149 -19.46 8.02 9.32
N ALA A 150 -19.79 9.08 8.57
CA ALA A 150 -18.81 9.87 7.84
C ALA A 150 -17.80 10.57 8.77
N LEU A 151 -18.23 11.06 9.93
CA LEU A 151 -17.37 11.69 10.93
C LEU A 151 -16.36 10.68 11.49
N ILE A 152 -16.81 9.49 11.86
CA ILE A 152 -15.93 8.44 12.37
C ILE A 152 -14.98 7.96 11.28
N LYS A 153 -15.46 7.80 10.04
CA LYS A 153 -14.63 7.46 8.88
C LYS A 153 -13.54 8.50 8.64
N LEU A 154 -13.85 9.79 8.80
CA LEU A 154 -12.88 10.88 8.73
C LEU A 154 -11.83 10.80 9.86
N ILE A 155 -12.27 10.65 11.12
CA ILE A 155 -11.39 10.56 12.30
C ILE A 155 -10.47 9.34 12.21
N THR A 156 -11.02 8.19 11.82
CA THR A 156 -10.27 6.93 11.67
C THR A 156 -9.40 6.90 10.41
N ARG A 157 -9.65 7.81 9.46
CA ARG A 157 -9.02 7.86 8.12
C ARG A 157 -9.27 6.61 7.28
N GLU A 158 -10.31 5.84 7.62
CA GLU A 158 -10.66 4.58 6.96
C GLU A 158 -11.92 4.72 6.10
N LEU A 159 -11.97 5.71 5.20
CA LEU A 159 -13.16 6.01 4.39
C LEU A 159 -13.68 4.76 3.65
N ARG A 160 -12.78 4.00 3.01
CA ARG A 160 -13.08 2.73 2.30
C ARG A 160 -14.24 2.81 1.29
N VAL A 161 -14.52 3.99 0.75
CA VAL A 161 -15.57 4.25 -0.26
C VAL A 161 -15.14 3.90 -1.70
N GLY A 162 -14.05 3.14 -1.85
CA GLY A 162 -13.49 2.73 -3.14
C GLY A 162 -13.09 3.91 -4.04
N VAL A 163 -12.58 4.99 -3.44
CA VAL A 163 -11.94 6.11 -4.12
C VAL A 163 -10.47 6.05 -3.81
N SER A 164 -9.63 5.94 -4.83
CA SER A 164 -8.19 6.09 -4.69
C SER A 164 -7.80 7.56 -4.80
N ALA A 165 -6.65 7.94 -4.24
CA ALA A 165 -6.11 9.30 -4.41
C ALA A 165 -6.03 9.69 -5.89
N ARG A 166 -5.60 8.75 -6.75
CA ARG A 166 -5.56 8.94 -8.21
C ARG A 166 -6.95 9.23 -8.80
N LEU A 167 -8.00 8.55 -8.35
CA LEU A 167 -9.36 8.79 -8.81
C LEU A 167 -9.86 10.18 -8.40
N ALA A 168 -9.57 10.60 -7.16
CA ALA A 168 -9.92 11.93 -6.66
C ALA A 168 -9.21 13.04 -7.46
N LYS A 169 -7.89 12.92 -7.69
CA LYS A 169 -7.13 13.85 -8.53
C LYS A 169 -7.62 13.87 -9.99
N THR A 170 -8.01 12.71 -10.53
CA THR A 170 -8.63 12.62 -11.87
C THR A 170 -9.94 13.41 -11.91
N ALA A 171 -10.76 13.37 -10.86
CA ALA A 171 -12.00 14.13 -10.80
C ALA A 171 -11.78 15.65 -10.72
N VAL A 172 -10.70 16.09 -10.05
CA VAL A 172 -10.24 17.49 -10.06
C VAL A 172 -9.76 17.90 -11.47
N ALA A 173 -8.98 17.06 -12.14
CA ALA A 173 -8.53 17.30 -13.51
C ALA A 173 -9.72 17.42 -14.49
N GLN A 174 -10.74 16.58 -14.34
CA GLN A 174 -11.99 16.66 -15.11
C GLN A 174 -12.80 17.93 -14.84
N LEU A 175 -12.67 18.54 -13.65
CA LEU A 175 -13.29 19.83 -13.37
C LEU A 175 -12.72 20.93 -14.27
N GLY A 176 -11.40 20.91 -14.47
CA GLY A 176 -10.69 21.89 -15.29
C GLY A 176 -10.38 21.48 -16.73
N GLN A 177 -10.86 20.31 -17.18
CA GLN A 177 -10.56 19.76 -18.51
C GLN A 177 -9.05 19.66 -18.81
N ILE A 178 -8.25 19.36 -17.78
CA ILE A 178 -6.81 19.14 -17.90
C ILE A 178 -6.48 17.66 -17.75
N GLU A 179 -5.26 17.29 -18.16
CA GLU A 179 -4.78 15.93 -17.96
C GLU A 179 -4.56 15.64 -16.46
N PRO A 180 -4.97 14.47 -15.95
CA PRO A 180 -4.77 14.14 -14.53
C PRO A 180 -3.31 14.15 -14.05
N ASP A 181 -2.36 14.02 -14.97
CA ASP A 181 -0.93 14.06 -14.64
C ASP A 181 -0.47 15.49 -14.36
N GLU A 182 -1.11 16.50 -14.93
CA GLU A 182 -0.84 17.92 -14.63
C GLU A 182 -1.16 18.25 -13.16
N VAL A 183 -2.23 17.66 -12.62
CA VAL A 183 -2.55 17.76 -11.18
C VAL A 183 -1.51 17.04 -10.33
N GLU A 184 -1.03 15.86 -10.77
CA GLU A 184 -0.04 15.09 -10.03
C GLU A 184 1.30 15.83 -9.93
N LEU A 185 1.69 16.59 -10.97
CA LEU A 185 2.93 17.38 -11.00
C LEU A 185 2.97 18.47 -9.91
N VAL A 186 1.84 19.13 -9.65
CA VAL A 186 1.76 20.19 -8.64
C VAL A 186 1.39 19.66 -7.26
N TRP A 187 0.83 18.45 -7.18
CA TRP A 187 0.21 17.88 -5.97
C TRP A 187 1.09 17.96 -4.73
N HIS A 188 2.37 17.63 -4.85
CA HIS A 188 3.30 17.53 -3.71
C HIS A 188 3.78 18.88 -3.20
N GLY A 189 3.53 19.96 -3.94
CA GLY A 189 3.80 21.33 -3.53
C GLY A 189 2.61 22.03 -2.88
N LEU A 190 1.46 21.35 -2.76
CA LEU A 190 0.21 21.93 -2.31
C LEU A 190 -0.18 21.43 -0.92
N GLU A 191 -0.77 22.32 -0.12
CA GLU A 191 -1.31 21.99 1.20
C GLU A 191 -2.84 22.06 1.19
N ALA A 192 -3.49 21.21 2.00
CA ALA A 192 -4.94 21.29 2.20
C ALA A 192 -5.29 22.66 2.83
N PRO A 193 -6.33 23.36 2.35
CA PRO A 193 -7.43 22.87 1.52
C PRO A 193 -7.26 23.01 -0.01
N TYR A 194 -6.04 23.14 -0.54
CA TYR A 194 -5.77 23.13 -1.98
C TYR A 194 -6.47 24.25 -2.78
N GLU A 195 -6.61 25.44 -2.19
CA GLU A 195 -7.32 26.57 -2.83
C GLU A 195 -6.70 26.96 -4.17
N ASP A 196 -5.36 26.99 -4.25
CA ASP A 196 -4.63 27.31 -5.49
C ASP A 196 -4.87 26.28 -6.59
N LEU A 197 -5.04 25.00 -6.23
CA LEU A 197 -5.39 23.94 -7.19
C LEU A 197 -6.77 24.19 -7.78
N PHE A 198 -7.76 24.49 -6.93
CA PHE A 198 -9.12 24.79 -7.40
C PHE A 198 -9.18 26.10 -8.18
N ALA A 199 -8.43 27.11 -7.79
CA ALA A 199 -8.31 28.36 -8.54
C ALA A 199 -7.73 28.11 -9.93
N TRP A 200 -6.68 27.30 -10.04
CA TRP A 200 -6.07 26.96 -11.33
C TRP A 200 -6.99 26.16 -12.24
N VAL A 201 -7.55 25.04 -11.77
CA VAL A 201 -8.38 24.18 -12.63
C VAL A 201 -9.68 24.87 -13.05
N GLU A 202 -10.16 25.86 -12.31
CA GLU A 202 -11.32 26.67 -12.70
C GLU A 202 -10.95 27.90 -13.54
N GLY A 203 -9.67 28.10 -13.87
CA GLY A 203 -9.19 29.25 -14.63
C GLY A 203 -9.25 30.58 -13.87
N ARG A 204 -9.41 30.54 -12.55
CA ARG A 204 -9.42 31.72 -11.66
C ARG A 204 -8.02 32.14 -11.20
N GLY A 205 -7.01 31.29 -11.38
CA GLY A 205 -5.62 31.54 -11.00
C GLY A 205 -4.62 30.82 -11.91
N PRO A 206 -3.31 31.14 -11.79
CA PRO A 206 -2.27 30.46 -12.55
C PRO A 206 -2.06 29.02 -12.07
N LYS A 207 -1.35 28.21 -12.86
CA LYS A 207 -0.88 26.89 -12.41
C LYS A 207 -0.02 27.05 -11.15
N PRO A 208 -0.27 26.31 -10.06
CA PRO A 208 0.55 26.43 -8.86
C PRO A 208 1.97 25.96 -9.15
N GLU A 209 2.95 26.79 -8.82
CA GLU A 209 4.35 26.41 -8.85
C GLU A 209 4.78 25.96 -7.46
N SER A 210 5.51 24.83 -7.38
CA SER A 210 6.06 24.39 -6.10
C SER A 210 7.28 25.25 -5.78
N GLY A 211 7.21 26.05 -4.73
CA GLY A 211 8.40 26.72 -4.15
C GLY A 211 9.40 25.75 -3.49
N ASN A 212 9.21 24.43 -3.64
CA ASN A 212 10.13 23.43 -3.14
C ASN A 212 11.32 23.32 -4.11
N PRO A 213 12.56 23.64 -3.67
CA PRO A 213 13.75 23.55 -4.51
C PRO A 213 14.19 22.12 -4.83
N ALA A 214 13.68 21.11 -4.12
CA ALA A 214 13.91 19.70 -4.38
C ALA A 214 12.58 18.94 -4.45
N PRO A 215 11.74 19.20 -5.47
CA PRO A 215 10.38 18.70 -5.54
C PRO A 215 10.32 17.23 -5.97
N PHE A 216 9.33 16.50 -5.44
CA PHE A 216 9.00 15.17 -5.95
C PHE A 216 8.46 15.24 -7.38
N ARG A 217 8.87 14.27 -8.19
CA ARG A 217 8.42 14.04 -9.56
C ARG A 217 7.62 12.73 -9.61
N PRO A 218 6.38 12.75 -10.10
CA PRO A 218 5.52 11.57 -10.14
C PRO A 218 6.15 10.39 -10.89
N SER A 219 6.10 9.22 -10.26
CA SER A 219 6.77 8.02 -10.76
C SER A 219 6.11 7.40 -12.00
N MET A 220 6.93 6.95 -12.96
CA MET A 220 6.54 6.01 -14.03
C MET A 220 6.52 4.57 -13.52
N LEU A 221 5.47 3.81 -13.84
CA LEU A 221 5.22 2.44 -13.39
C LEU A 221 5.18 1.48 -14.58
N SER A 222 5.60 0.24 -14.34
CA SER A 222 5.60 -0.82 -15.35
C SER A 222 4.34 -1.69 -15.35
N HIS A 223 4.08 -2.32 -16.51
CA HIS A 223 3.14 -3.43 -16.66
C HIS A 223 3.87 -4.77 -16.46
N PRO A 224 3.19 -5.87 -16.07
CA PRO A 224 3.81 -7.19 -16.18
C PRO A 224 4.13 -7.50 -17.66
N LEU A 225 5.20 -8.26 -17.90
CA LEU A 225 5.49 -8.87 -19.20
C LEU A 225 4.96 -10.31 -19.15
N GLU A 226 4.00 -10.63 -20.01
CA GLU A 226 3.36 -11.95 -20.08
C GLU A 226 3.73 -12.66 -21.39
N ASP A 227 3.52 -13.98 -21.47
CA ASP A 227 3.94 -14.79 -22.62
C ASP A 227 3.37 -14.30 -23.97
N GLU A 228 2.15 -13.77 -23.95
CA GLU A 228 1.47 -13.23 -25.13
C GLU A 228 2.07 -11.91 -25.65
N ASP A 229 2.88 -11.23 -24.84
CA ASP A 229 3.51 -9.96 -25.21
C ASP A 229 4.77 -10.18 -26.05
N PHE A 230 5.50 -11.28 -25.85
CA PHE A 230 6.73 -11.57 -26.61
C PHE A 230 6.50 -11.65 -28.12
N ALA A 231 5.34 -12.15 -28.54
CA ALA A 231 4.97 -12.22 -29.95
C ALA A 231 4.61 -10.85 -30.57
N LYS A 232 4.41 -9.81 -29.75
CA LYS A 232 4.01 -8.46 -30.16
C LYS A 232 5.13 -7.43 -30.01
N LEU A 233 6.22 -7.79 -29.35
CA LEU A 233 7.31 -6.89 -28.97
C LEU A 233 8.63 -7.41 -29.54
N GLU A 234 9.37 -6.50 -30.17
CA GLU A 234 10.69 -6.78 -30.73
C GLU A 234 11.76 -6.57 -29.67
N ALA A 235 12.51 -7.61 -29.30
CA ALA A 235 13.53 -7.58 -28.24
C ALA A 235 14.56 -6.45 -28.42
N SER A 236 14.95 -6.19 -29.66
CA SER A 236 15.93 -5.15 -30.05
C SER A 236 15.49 -3.71 -29.76
N GLU A 237 14.20 -3.47 -29.51
CA GLU A 237 13.68 -2.15 -29.11
C GLU A 237 13.86 -1.87 -27.60
N PHE A 238 14.32 -2.85 -26.83
CA PHE A 238 14.32 -2.81 -25.37
C PHE A 238 15.73 -2.89 -24.78
N LEU A 239 15.86 -2.29 -23.60
CA LEU A 239 16.97 -2.43 -22.69
C LEU A 239 16.46 -3.12 -21.41
N ALA A 240 17.32 -3.85 -20.72
CA ALA A 240 16.96 -4.57 -19.50
C ALA A 240 17.90 -4.20 -18.35
N GLU A 241 17.32 -4.09 -17.16
CA GLU A 241 18.03 -3.93 -15.90
C GLU A 241 17.50 -4.99 -14.92
N TRP A 242 18.27 -5.31 -13.88
CA TRP A 242 17.77 -6.18 -12.81
C TRP A 242 16.63 -5.53 -12.06
N LYS A 243 15.60 -6.32 -11.75
CA LYS A 243 14.54 -5.93 -10.85
C LYS A 243 14.95 -6.26 -9.42
N TRP A 244 15.52 -5.28 -8.73
CA TRP A 244 15.95 -5.40 -7.34
C TRP A 244 14.79 -5.60 -6.34
N ASP A 245 15.00 -6.41 -5.30
CA ASP A 245 14.11 -6.60 -4.13
C ASP A 245 14.39 -5.52 -3.08
N GLY A 246 14.02 -4.27 -3.40
CA GLY A 246 14.25 -3.11 -2.55
C GLY A 246 13.01 -2.23 -2.38
N ILE A 247 13.24 -0.95 -2.08
CA ILE A 247 12.18 0.08 -2.12
C ILE A 247 12.58 1.19 -3.06
N ARG A 248 11.77 1.43 -4.08
CA ARG A 248 11.89 2.62 -4.92
C ARG A 248 11.91 3.91 -4.09
N LEU A 249 12.97 4.68 -4.30
CA LEU A 249 13.10 6.05 -3.82
C LEU A 249 13.39 6.99 -4.99
N GLN A 250 13.00 8.24 -4.82
CA GLN A 250 13.45 9.32 -5.66
C GLN A 250 14.29 10.28 -4.83
N ALA A 251 15.49 10.59 -5.31
CA ALA A 251 16.34 11.61 -4.73
C ALA A 251 16.21 12.89 -5.53
N ALA A 252 15.96 14.00 -4.86
CA ALA A 252 15.89 15.33 -5.45
C ALA A 252 16.78 16.28 -4.66
N SER A 253 17.50 17.15 -5.37
CA SER A 253 18.38 18.13 -4.77
C SER A 253 18.37 19.42 -5.59
N GLY A 254 18.43 20.56 -4.90
CA GLY A 254 18.47 21.88 -5.49
C GLY A 254 18.81 22.93 -4.43
N HIS A 255 18.63 24.22 -4.75
CA HIS A 255 18.99 25.32 -3.85
C HIS A 255 17.76 26.12 -3.41
N GLY A 256 17.66 26.36 -2.10
CA GLY A 256 16.66 27.28 -1.55
C GLY A 256 16.92 28.71 -1.99
N SER A 257 15.94 29.59 -1.76
CA SER A 257 16.05 31.03 -2.05
C SER A 257 17.19 31.72 -1.28
N ASP A 258 17.68 31.11 -0.20
CA ASP A 258 18.81 31.55 0.61
C ASP A 258 20.17 30.98 0.12
N GLY A 259 20.17 30.28 -1.02
CA GLY A 259 21.35 29.64 -1.61
C GLY A 259 21.81 28.38 -0.87
N ARG A 260 21.05 27.87 0.11
CA ARG A 260 21.42 26.63 0.82
C ARG A 260 20.95 25.41 0.04
N PRO A 261 21.74 24.33 -0.01
CA PRO A 261 21.32 23.08 -0.64
C PRO A 261 20.15 22.48 0.14
N VAL A 262 19.12 22.06 -0.58
CA VAL A 262 17.98 21.31 -0.08
C VAL A 262 17.98 19.96 -0.75
N ARG A 263 18.06 18.91 0.05
CA ARG A 263 18.19 17.53 -0.41
C ARG A 263 17.05 16.72 0.19
N ARG A 264 16.35 15.99 -0.67
CA ARG A 264 15.14 15.26 -0.32
C ARG A 264 15.19 13.86 -0.89
N ILE A 265 14.68 12.92 -0.10
CA ILE A 265 14.43 11.55 -0.51
C ILE A 265 12.95 11.29 -0.35
N TYR A 266 12.33 10.87 -1.44
CA TYR A 266 10.90 10.60 -1.49
C TYR A 266 10.64 9.11 -1.65
N SER A 267 9.64 8.62 -0.92
CA SER A 267 9.06 7.31 -1.17
C SER A 267 8.35 7.28 -2.53
N ARG A 268 7.99 6.08 -2.99
CA ARG A 268 7.16 5.87 -4.19
C ARG A 268 5.89 6.73 -4.24
N THR A 269 5.31 7.09 -3.08
CA THR A 269 4.08 7.90 -2.99
C THR A 269 4.36 9.38 -2.77
N GLY A 270 5.62 9.82 -2.88
CA GLY A 270 6.05 11.20 -2.69
C GLY A 270 6.06 11.66 -1.22
N GLU A 271 6.14 10.73 -0.26
CA GLU A 271 6.38 11.06 1.15
C GLU A 271 7.87 11.37 1.36
N ASP A 272 8.18 12.50 2.01
CA ASP A 272 9.55 12.84 2.38
C ASP A 272 10.05 11.91 3.51
N VAL A 273 10.96 11.01 3.16
CA VAL A 273 11.60 10.04 4.07
C VAL A 273 13.05 10.41 4.38
N SER A 274 13.49 11.63 4.10
CA SER A 274 14.88 12.08 4.29
C SER A 274 15.41 11.85 5.71
N ARG A 275 14.55 12.01 6.73
CA ARG A 275 14.92 11.80 8.14
C ARG A 275 15.24 10.34 8.48
N ALA A 276 14.74 9.38 7.71
CA ALA A 276 15.01 7.96 7.88
C ALA A 276 16.35 7.54 7.24
N PHE A 277 16.86 8.32 6.28
CA PHE A 277 18.06 8.02 5.50
C PHE A 277 19.04 9.21 5.44
N PRO A 278 19.48 9.75 6.59
CA PRO A 278 20.38 10.91 6.62
C PRO A 278 21.72 10.63 5.91
N ASP A 279 22.19 9.38 5.97
CA ASP A 279 23.39 8.89 5.27
C ASP A 279 23.27 8.99 3.74
N LEU A 280 22.09 8.77 3.16
CA LEU A 280 21.87 9.00 1.73
C LEU A 280 21.72 10.48 1.40
N VAL A 281 21.04 11.25 2.26
CA VAL A 281 20.86 12.70 2.06
C VAL A 281 22.21 13.42 1.98
N GLU A 282 23.19 13.00 2.79
CA GLU A 282 24.56 13.52 2.73
C GLU A 282 25.24 13.26 1.38
N ALA A 283 24.91 12.16 0.71
CA ALA A 283 25.47 11.76 -0.59
C ALA A 283 24.84 12.48 -1.80
N LEU A 284 23.75 13.23 -1.62
CA LEU A 284 23.04 13.90 -2.74
C LEU A 284 23.71 15.21 -3.15
N ASP A 285 24.97 15.15 -3.59
CA ASP A 285 25.73 16.32 -4.06
C ASP A 285 25.59 16.56 -5.57
N PHE A 286 24.35 16.80 -5.99
CA PHE A 286 24.01 17.19 -7.35
C PHE A 286 22.79 18.12 -7.36
N GLU A 287 22.46 18.69 -8.51
CA GLU A 287 21.19 19.38 -8.73
C GLU A 287 20.33 18.60 -9.72
N GLY A 288 19.06 18.39 -9.40
CA GLY A 288 18.11 17.66 -10.24
C GLY A 288 17.36 16.58 -9.47
N ALA A 289 16.88 15.56 -10.20
CA ALA A 289 16.10 14.47 -9.65
C ALA A 289 16.43 13.14 -10.32
N ILE A 290 16.67 12.10 -9.52
CA ILE A 290 16.99 10.74 -9.97
C ILE A 290 16.09 9.71 -9.28
N ASP A 291 15.78 8.64 -10.00
CA ASP A 291 15.04 7.49 -9.48
C ASP A 291 15.99 6.31 -9.25
N GLY A 292 15.78 5.61 -8.14
CA GLY A 292 16.57 4.43 -7.80
C GLY A 292 15.85 3.47 -6.86
N GLU A 293 16.52 2.37 -6.56
CA GLU A 293 16.08 1.39 -5.58
C GLU A 293 16.93 1.50 -4.31
N LEU A 294 16.27 1.65 -3.16
CA LEU A 294 16.89 1.57 -1.86
C LEU A 294 17.27 0.13 -1.53
N LEU A 295 18.53 -0.07 -1.21
CA LEU A 295 19.11 -1.35 -0.81
C LEU A 295 19.90 -1.17 0.49
N ILE A 296 20.08 -2.27 1.23
CA ILE A 296 21.12 -2.35 2.27
C ILE A 296 22.27 -3.14 1.69
N VAL A 297 23.49 -2.63 1.77
CA VAL A 297 24.69 -3.31 1.26
C VAL A 297 25.68 -3.49 2.40
N ARG A 298 26.12 -4.72 2.65
CA ARG A 298 27.15 -5.03 3.64
C ARG A 298 28.26 -5.79 2.97
N GLU A 299 29.51 -5.42 3.24
CA GLU A 299 30.69 -6.09 2.68
C GLU A 299 30.62 -6.21 1.14
N GLY A 300 30.07 -5.19 0.48
CA GLY A 300 29.89 -5.14 -0.97
C GLY A 300 28.75 -6.00 -1.52
N ARG A 301 27.88 -6.58 -0.68
CA ARG A 301 26.74 -7.41 -1.11
C ARG A 301 25.40 -6.84 -0.70
N VAL A 302 24.45 -6.83 -1.62
CA VAL A 302 23.06 -6.47 -1.37
C VAL A 302 22.44 -7.47 -0.41
N GLN A 303 21.80 -6.95 0.63
CA GLN A 303 21.13 -7.74 1.65
C GLN A 303 19.66 -7.96 1.29
N THR A 304 19.06 -9.00 1.88
CA THR A 304 17.66 -9.33 1.66
C THR A 304 16.71 -8.21 2.10
N PHE A 305 15.50 -8.20 1.54
CA PHE A 305 14.45 -7.25 1.93
C PHE A 305 14.12 -7.28 3.43
N ASN A 306 14.23 -8.45 4.09
CA ASN A 306 14.02 -8.58 5.54
C ASN A 306 15.04 -7.76 6.36
N VAL A 307 16.28 -7.66 5.86
CA VAL A 307 17.32 -6.81 6.45
C VAL A 307 16.97 -5.33 6.22
N LEU A 308 16.57 -4.97 5.00
CA LEU A 308 16.10 -3.62 4.66
C LEU A 308 14.92 -3.18 5.55
N GLN A 309 13.97 -4.07 5.84
CA GLN A 309 12.81 -3.80 6.71
C GLN A 309 13.18 -3.31 8.12
N GLN A 310 14.38 -3.64 8.64
CA GLN A 310 14.85 -3.12 9.91
C GLN A 310 15.00 -1.58 9.90
N ARG A 311 15.17 -1.01 8.71
CA ARG A 311 15.34 0.43 8.48
C ARG A 311 14.06 1.16 8.08
N LEU A 312 13.22 0.55 7.23
CA LEU A 312 12.10 1.20 6.52
C LEU A 312 11.02 1.86 7.40
N ASN A 313 10.81 1.39 8.63
CA ASN A 313 9.73 1.88 9.50
C ASN A 313 10.22 2.85 10.60
N ARG A 314 11.47 3.31 10.52
CA ARG A 314 12.07 4.19 11.53
C ARG A 314 11.98 5.64 11.07
N LYS A 315 11.23 6.47 11.80
CA LYS A 315 11.11 7.92 11.53
C LYS A 315 12.40 8.70 11.76
N ALA A 316 13.26 8.18 12.62
CA ALA A 316 14.61 8.66 12.87
C ALA A 316 15.49 7.45 13.19
N VAL A 317 16.73 7.48 12.73
CA VAL A 317 17.69 6.39 12.86
C VAL A 317 18.86 6.80 13.74
N THR A 318 19.42 5.87 14.51
CA THR A 318 20.59 6.11 15.35
C THR A 318 21.87 5.86 14.57
N PRO A 319 23.03 6.44 14.95
CA PRO A 319 24.32 6.14 14.31
C PRO A 319 24.65 4.65 14.28
N LYS A 320 24.28 3.92 15.35
CA LYS A 320 24.42 2.46 15.41
C LYS A 320 23.62 1.77 14.30
N LEU A 321 22.37 2.18 14.09
CA LEU A 321 21.50 1.58 13.08
C LEU A 321 22.01 1.90 11.66
N ILE A 322 22.56 3.10 11.44
CA ILE A 322 23.18 3.47 10.16
C ILE A 322 24.39 2.58 9.87
N ALA A 323 25.28 2.41 10.85
CA ALA A 323 26.46 1.55 10.70
C ALA A 323 26.08 0.08 10.49
N GLU A 324 25.03 -0.39 11.18
CA GLU A 324 24.57 -1.77 11.05
C GLU A 324 23.81 -2.00 9.73
N PHE A 325 23.02 -1.03 9.25
CA PHE A 325 22.20 -1.15 8.04
C PHE A 325 22.45 0.04 7.09
N PRO A 326 23.64 0.13 6.46
CA PRO A 326 23.99 1.24 5.59
C PRO A 326 23.16 1.19 4.30
N ALA A 327 22.45 2.28 3.98
CA ALA A 327 21.67 2.34 2.75
C ALA A 327 22.53 2.71 1.56
N HIS A 328 22.13 2.13 0.44
CA HIS A 328 22.63 2.46 -0.88
C HIS A 328 21.42 2.75 -1.77
N LEU A 329 21.59 3.67 -2.71
CA LEU A 329 20.60 3.99 -3.72
C LEU A 329 21.14 3.54 -5.08
N ARG A 330 20.60 2.43 -5.58
CA ARG A 330 20.96 1.91 -6.91
C ARG A 330 20.08 2.56 -7.97
N VAL A 331 20.61 3.55 -8.66
CA VAL A 331 19.86 4.45 -9.54
C VAL A 331 19.68 3.87 -10.95
N TYR A 332 18.52 4.12 -11.54
CA TYR A 332 18.13 3.56 -12.85
C TYR A 332 17.45 4.55 -13.78
N ASP A 333 17.20 5.80 -13.35
CA ASP A 333 16.75 6.87 -14.24
C ASP A 333 17.12 8.27 -13.69
N ILE A 334 17.19 9.25 -14.58
CA ILE A 334 17.37 10.68 -14.27
C ILE A 334 16.21 11.46 -14.90
N LEU A 335 15.58 12.30 -14.09
CA LEU A 335 14.39 13.07 -14.47
C LEU A 335 14.74 14.53 -14.74
N PHE A 336 15.65 15.09 -13.94
CA PHE A 336 16.14 16.45 -14.06
C PHE A 336 17.64 16.48 -13.84
N GLU A 337 18.35 17.33 -14.58
CA GLU A 337 19.75 17.71 -14.32
C GLU A 337 19.84 19.23 -14.27
N GLY A 338 20.15 19.79 -13.09
CA GLY A 338 19.93 21.20 -12.82
C GLY A 338 18.46 21.59 -13.02
N GLU A 339 18.21 22.60 -13.84
CA GLU A 339 16.86 23.05 -14.22
C GLU A 339 16.30 22.32 -15.46
N GLU A 340 17.11 21.53 -16.17
CA GLU A 340 16.70 20.86 -17.40
C GLU A 340 15.78 19.66 -17.11
N ASP A 341 14.58 19.66 -17.69
CA ASP A 341 13.64 18.53 -17.63
C ASP A 341 14.01 17.48 -18.69
N LEU A 342 14.56 16.35 -18.26
CA LEU A 342 15.02 15.27 -19.13
C LEU A 342 13.92 14.27 -19.47
N ARG A 343 12.73 14.36 -18.85
CA ARG A 343 11.68 13.32 -18.94
C ARG A 343 11.18 13.10 -20.36
N ALA A 344 11.22 14.12 -21.22
CA ALA A 344 10.83 14.00 -22.62
C ALA A 344 11.85 13.22 -23.48
N LEU A 345 13.11 13.09 -23.02
CA LEU A 345 14.17 12.40 -23.76
C LEU A 345 13.95 10.88 -23.75
N PRO A 346 14.42 10.15 -24.78
CA PRO A 346 14.54 8.70 -24.79
C PRO A 346 15.24 8.12 -23.55
N PHE A 347 14.80 6.95 -23.07
CA PHE A 347 15.43 6.27 -21.92
C PHE A 347 16.93 6.02 -22.13
N ALA A 348 17.35 5.61 -23.33
CA ALA A 348 18.77 5.40 -23.64
C ALA A 348 19.61 6.68 -23.43
N GLU A 349 19.06 7.84 -23.77
CA GLU A 349 19.73 9.13 -23.58
C GLU A 349 19.74 9.55 -22.11
N ARG A 350 18.61 9.41 -21.40
CA ARG A 350 18.56 9.64 -19.95
C ARG A 350 19.54 8.74 -19.20
N ARG A 351 19.65 7.48 -19.61
CA ARG A 351 20.60 6.53 -19.03
C ARG A 351 22.04 7.02 -19.18
N ARG A 352 22.43 7.50 -20.36
CA ARG A 352 23.77 8.07 -20.60
C ARG A 352 24.03 9.30 -19.72
N ARG A 353 23.03 10.16 -19.53
CA ARG A 353 23.10 11.32 -18.61
C ARG A 353 23.25 10.87 -17.16
N LEU A 354 22.50 9.85 -16.74
CA LEU A 354 22.60 9.26 -15.40
C LEU A 354 23.99 8.65 -15.15
N GLU A 355 24.55 7.95 -16.14
CA GLU A 355 25.90 7.38 -16.04
C GLU A 355 26.94 8.48 -15.81
N ALA A 356 26.91 9.55 -16.61
CA ALA A 356 27.79 10.70 -16.43
C ALA A 356 27.61 11.38 -15.07
N LEU A 357 26.37 11.50 -14.59
CA LEU A 357 26.06 12.05 -13.27
C LEU A 357 26.68 11.21 -12.15
N VAL A 358 26.47 9.89 -12.17
CA VAL A 358 27.01 8.99 -11.12
C VAL A 358 28.53 8.97 -11.14
N THR A 359 29.17 8.96 -12.32
CA THR A 359 30.63 9.09 -12.43
C THR A 359 31.15 10.39 -11.84
N ARG A 360 30.45 11.52 -12.03
CA ARG A 360 30.83 12.81 -11.45
C ARG A 360 30.59 12.87 -9.94
N LEU A 361 29.54 12.23 -9.46
CA LEU A 361 29.18 12.19 -8.05
C LEU A 361 30.19 11.37 -7.22
N ASP A 362 30.63 10.23 -7.77
CA ASP A 362 31.68 9.36 -7.19
C ASP A 362 31.47 9.03 -5.70
N ASP A 363 30.21 8.81 -5.29
CA ASP A 363 29.86 8.41 -3.93
C ASP A 363 29.48 6.92 -3.90
N PRO A 364 30.14 6.09 -3.06
CA PRO A 364 29.91 4.65 -3.03
C PRO A 364 28.49 4.26 -2.58
N ARG A 365 27.74 5.18 -1.97
CA ARG A 365 26.35 4.94 -1.56
C ARG A 365 25.36 5.07 -2.72
N ILE A 366 25.79 5.59 -3.87
CA ILE A 366 24.93 5.81 -5.04
C ILE A 366 25.60 5.19 -6.25
N ASP A 367 25.08 4.05 -6.69
CA ASP A 367 25.61 3.28 -7.81
C ASP A 367 24.57 3.07 -8.91
N LEU A 368 25.02 2.73 -10.11
CA LEU A 368 24.12 2.48 -11.23
C LEU A 368 23.54 1.07 -11.11
N SER A 369 22.23 0.94 -11.39
CA SER A 369 21.69 -0.36 -11.74
C SER A 369 22.39 -0.87 -13.02
N PRO A 370 22.93 -2.11 -13.02
CA PRO A 370 23.60 -2.67 -14.17
C PRO A 370 22.59 -3.06 -15.25
N MET A 371 23.03 -2.93 -16.51
CA MET A 371 22.28 -3.43 -17.65
C MET A 371 22.45 -4.94 -17.78
N VAL A 372 21.37 -5.64 -18.12
CA VAL A 372 21.38 -7.06 -18.47
C VAL A 372 21.60 -7.17 -19.98
N PRO A 373 22.70 -7.78 -20.44
CA PRO A 373 22.93 -7.98 -21.86
C PRO A 373 21.98 -9.04 -22.43
N PHE A 374 21.31 -8.73 -23.54
CA PHE A 374 20.48 -9.68 -24.28
C PHE A 374 20.29 -9.18 -25.73
N GLU A 375 20.10 -10.10 -26.68
CA GLU A 375 19.70 -9.77 -28.06
C GLU A 375 18.30 -10.32 -28.36
N THR A 376 17.95 -11.44 -27.75
CA THR A 376 16.67 -12.15 -27.89
C THR A 376 15.94 -12.30 -26.54
N TRP A 377 14.64 -12.60 -26.59
CA TRP A 377 13.88 -12.86 -25.38
C TRP A 377 14.36 -14.11 -24.64
N GLU A 378 14.89 -15.08 -25.38
CA GLU A 378 15.51 -16.30 -24.87
C GLU A 378 16.79 -16.01 -24.08
N ASP A 379 17.64 -15.08 -24.54
CA ASP A 379 18.83 -14.65 -23.80
C ASP A 379 18.43 -14.01 -22.47
N LEU A 380 17.42 -13.13 -22.48
CA LEU A 380 16.93 -12.49 -21.28
C LEU A 380 16.25 -13.48 -20.33
N ALA A 381 15.56 -14.50 -20.86
CA ALA A 381 15.00 -15.59 -20.07
C ALA A 381 16.10 -16.41 -19.36
N ALA A 382 17.19 -16.72 -20.08
CA ALA A 382 18.34 -17.42 -19.52
C ALA A 382 19.02 -16.58 -18.41
N ALA A 383 19.22 -15.28 -18.66
CA ALA A 383 19.77 -14.36 -17.67
C ALA A 383 18.86 -14.24 -16.43
N ARG A 384 17.54 -14.17 -16.61
CA ARG A 384 16.56 -14.14 -15.50
C ARG A 384 16.59 -15.42 -14.66
N ALA A 385 16.81 -16.57 -15.30
CA ALA A 385 16.89 -17.88 -14.65
C ALA A 385 18.18 -18.06 -13.83
N ASP A 386 19.29 -17.49 -14.29
CA ASP A 386 20.59 -17.51 -13.60
C ASP A 386 21.27 -16.13 -13.59
N PRO A 387 20.81 -15.18 -12.74
CA PRO A 387 21.41 -13.85 -12.70
C PRO A 387 22.87 -13.86 -12.22
N ALA A 388 23.25 -14.87 -11.44
CA ALA A 388 24.60 -14.98 -10.88
C ALA A 388 25.65 -15.08 -11.99
N SER A 389 25.38 -15.88 -13.03
CA SER A 389 26.28 -16.00 -14.19
C SER A 389 26.25 -14.80 -15.12
N VAL A 390 25.24 -13.93 -15.04
CA VAL A 390 25.05 -12.76 -15.92
C VAL A 390 25.29 -11.44 -15.17
N GLY A 391 26.35 -11.39 -14.36
CA GLY A 391 26.87 -10.14 -13.79
C GLY A 391 26.20 -9.67 -12.50
N ALA A 392 25.15 -10.33 -12.01
CA ALA A 392 24.69 -10.09 -10.64
C ALA A 392 25.63 -10.70 -9.59
N GLY A 393 26.31 -11.80 -9.94
CA GLY A 393 27.25 -12.49 -9.06
C GLY A 393 26.66 -12.75 -7.66
N PRO A 394 27.28 -12.24 -6.58
CA PRO A 394 26.80 -12.46 -5.22
C PRO A 394 25.48 -11.75 -4.87
N ASP A 395 25.02 -10.82 -5.71
CA ASP A 395 23.76 -10.09 -5.52
C ASP A 395 22.56 -10.81 -6.17
N ALA A 396 22.74 -12.01 -6.73
CA ALA A 396 21.68 -12.75 -7.46
C ALA A 396 20.42 -13.01 -6.61
N ASP A 397 20.59 -13.17 -5.29
CA ASP A 397 19.48 -13.41 -4.35
C ASP A 397 18.62 -12.16 -4.12
N ALA A 398 19.14 -10.98 -4.44
CA ALA A 398 18.43 -9.70 -4.34
C ALA A 398 17.67 -9.34 -5.63
N ILE A 399 17.61 -10.25 -6.60
CA ILE A 399 16.96 -10.04 -7.90
C ILE A 399 15.61 -10.77 -7.96
N GLU A 400 14.53 -10.00 -8.11
CA GLU A 400 13.17 -10.51 -8.33
C GLU A 400 12.87 -10.86 -9.80
N GLY A 401 13.74 -10.47 -10.73
CA GLY A 401 13.57 -10.65 -12.17
C GLY A 401 14.21 -9.51 -12.98
N CYS A 402 13.60 -9.13 -14.10
CA CYS A 402 14.11 -8.06 -14.97
C CYS A 402 13.10 -6.91 -15.10
N MET A 403 13.62 -5.69 -15.19
CA MET A 403 12.90 -4.51 -15.65
C MET A 403 13.24 -4.30 -17.13
N VAL A 404 12.25 -4.37 -18.01
CA VAL A 404 12.44 -4.26 -19.46
C VAL A 404 11.88 -2.92 -19.92
N LYS A 405 12.73 -2.05 -20.45
CA LYS A 405 12.42 -0.64 -20.77
C LYS A 405 12.65 -0.39 -22.26
N ARG A 406 11.64 0.11 -22.97
CA ARG A 406 11.78 0.49 -24.38
C ARG A 406 12.84 1.59 -24.50
N ALA A 407 13.82 1.43 -25.37
CA ALA A 407 14.99 2.31 -25.46
C ALA A 407 14.61 3.78 -25.76
N ASN A 408 13.58 3.99 -26.58
CA ASN A 408 13.06 5.31 -26.93
C ASN A 408 11.95 5.82 -25.99
N SER A 409 11.72 5.17 -24.85
CA SER A 409 10.66 5.57 -23.91
C SER A 409 10.92 6.96 -23.32
N PRO A 410 9.98 7.92 -23.42
CA PRO A 410 9.97 9.05 -22.50
C PRO A 410 9.68 8.56 -21.08
N TYR A 411 9.88 9.42 -20.09
CA TYR A 411 9.46 9.19 -18.72
C TYR A 411 8.08 9.83 -18.49
N LEU A 412 7.05 9.00 -18.31
CA LEU A 412 5.68 9.46 -18.15
C LEU A 412 5.12 9.06 -16.78
N PRO A 413 4.53 9.99 -16.02
CA PRO A 413 3.83 9.67 -14.78
C PRO A 413 2.80 8.54 -14.91
N GLY A 414 2.60 7.78 -13.84
CA GLY A 414 1.58 6.74 -13.81
C GLY A 414 2.03 5.47 -14.51
N ARG A 415 1.13 4.75 -15.19
CA ARG A 415 1.41 3.43 -15.77
C ARG A 415 1.09 3.38 -17.28
N PRO A 416 1.85 4.12 -18.11
CA PRO A 416 1.64 4.11 -19.55
C PRO A 416 1.90 2.71 -20.12
N LYS A 417 1.19 2.32 -21.18
CA LYS A 417 1.38 1.02 -21.85
C LYS A 417 2.52 1.12 -22.87
N GLY A 418 3.19 0.02 -23.17
CA GLY A 418 4.16 -0.06 -24.28
C GLY A 418 5.62 0.25 -23.93
N TYR A 419 5.86 0.85 -22.76
CA TYR A 419 7.17 1.42 -22.44
C TYR A 419 7.98 0.59 -21.45
N TRP A 420 7.47 0.40 -20.23
CA TRP A 420 8.17 -0.31 -19.16
C TRP A 420 7.41 -1.55 -18.75
N TYR A 421 8.14 -2.66 -18.68
CA TYR A 421 7.64 -3.94 -18.24
C TYR A 421 8.46 -4.48 -17.06
N LYS A 422 7.83 -5.31 -16.25
CA LYS A 422 8.48 -6.11 -15.21
C LYS A 422 8.27 -7.58 -15.54
N TRP A 423 9.36 -8.31 -15.66
CA TRP A 423 9.35 -9.75 -15.89
C TRP A 423 9.90 -10.42 -14.63
N LYS A 424 8.98 -10.75 -13.71
CA LYS A 424 9.34 -11.39 -12.43
C LYS A 424 9.77 -12.84 -12.64
N ARG A 425 10.48 -13.41 -11.66
CA ARG A 425 10.60 -14.85 -11.51
C ARG A 425 9.21 -15.48 -11.31
N ASP A 426 9.07 -16.70 -11.78
CA ASP A 426 7.84 -17.45 -11.60
C ASP A 426 7.64 -17.76 -10.11
N PRO A 427 6.42 -17.60 -9.57
CA PRO A 427 6.18 -17.90 -8.17
C PRO A 427 6.36 -19.39 -7.91
N TYR A 428 6.80 -19.73 -6.70
CA TYR A 428 6.71 -21.12 -6.25
C TYR A 428 5.25 -21.50 -6.05
N LEU A 429 4.92 -22.74 -6.37
CA LEU A 429 3.60 -23.32 -6.16
C LEU A 429 3.68 -24.45 -5.15
N VAL A 430 2.67 -24.54 -4.30
CA VAL A 430 2.48 -25.66 -3.38
C VAL A 430 1.00 -25.94 -3.21
N ASP A 431 0.63 -27.21 -3.20
CA ASP A 431 -0.71 -27.66 -2.85
C ASP A 431 -0.81 -27.83 -1.33
N ALA A 432 -1.60 -26.99 -0.66
CA ALA A 432 -1.75 -26.96 0.79
C ALA A 432 -3.23 -27.16 1.21
N VAL A 433 -3.46 -27.81 2.35
CA VAL A 433 -4.81 -28.09 2.86
C VAL A 433 -5.34 -26.90 3.67
N MET A 434 -6.56 -26.45 3.40
CA MET A 434 -7.24 -25.45 4.22
C MET A 434 -7.53 -26.00 5.63
N MET A 435 -7.07 -25.27 6.64
CA MET A 435 -7.25 -25.64 8.05
C MET A 435 -8.23 -24.72 8.78
N TYR A 436 -8.19 -23.42 8.47
CA TYR A 436 -9.04 -22.42 9.14
C TYR A 436 -9.59 -21.39 8.15
N GLY A 437 -10.80 -20.93 8.41
CA GLY A 437 -11.40 -19.75 7.76
C GLY A 437 -11.74 -18.67 8.80
N GLN A 438 -11.37 -17.43 8.52
CA GLN A 438 -11.67 -16.27 9.35
C GLN A 438 -12.60 -15.29 8.60
N ARG A 439 -13.55 -14.68 9.33
CA ARG A 439 -14.41 -13.63 8.75
C ARG A 439 -13.57 -12.45 8.27
N GLY A 440 -13.90 -11.94 7.09
CA GLY A 440 -13.30 -10.74 6.54
C GLY A 440 -13.68 -9.48 7.31
N HIS A 441 -13.25 -8.32 6.79
CA HIS A 441 -13.61 -7.01 7.33
C HIS A 441 -14.35 -6.16 6.28
N GLY A 442 -15.11 -5.15 6.73
CA GLY A 442 -15.85 -4.25 5.86
C GLY A 442 -16.85 -4.99 4.95
N LYS A 443 -16.82 -4.74 3.63
CA LYS A 443 -17.75 -5.36 2.66
C LYS A 443 -17.73 -6.91 2.64
N ARG A 444 -16.66 -7.53 3.15
CA ARG A 444 -16.53 -8.99 3.25
C ARG A 444 -16.77 -9.49 4.67
N SER A 445 -17.28 -8.67 5.59
CA SER A 445 -17.50 -9.07 6.98
C SER A 445 -18.45 -10.25 7.12
N SER A 446 -19.40 -10.43 6.19
CA SER A 446 -20.32 -11.57 6.17
C SER A 446 -19.69 -12.87 5.67
N PHE A 447 -18.53 -12.84 5.00
CA PHE A 447 -17.86 -14.00 4.41
C PHE A 447 -16.65 -14.45 5.23
N TYR A 448 -16.37 -15.74 5.23
CA TYR A 448 -15.01 -16.23 5.52
C TYR A 448 -14.15 -15.97 4.28
N SER A 449 -13.15 -15.08 4.39
CA SER A 449 -12.31 -14.66 3.25
C SER A 449 -10.81 -14.86 3.47
N ASP A 450 -10.45 -15.32 4.66
CA ASP A 450 -9.11 -15.36 5.20
C ASP A 450 -8.78 -16.79 5.59
N TYR A 451 -7.91 -17.46 4.83
CA TYR A 451 -7.70 -18.90 4.97
C TYR A 451 -6.29 -19.22 5.44
N THR A 452 -6.18 -19.95 6.55
CA THR A 452 -4.93 -20.57 6.99
C THR A 452 -4.85 -21.97 6.41
N PHE A 453 -3.70 -22.30 5.84
CA PHE A 453 -3.46 -23.59 5.19
C PHE A 453 -2.14 -24.21 5.66
N GLY A 454 -2.06 -25.53 5.52
CA GLY A 454 -0.93 -26.32 5.97
C GLY A 454 -0.51 -27.40 4.97
N VAL A 455 0.70 -27.89 5.18
CA VAL A 455 1.30 -29.02 4.43
C VAL A 455 1.51 -30.19 5.38
N TRP A 456 1.66 -31.38 4.83
CA TRP A 456 1.91 -32.59 5.63
C TRP A 456 3.32 -32.62 6.19
N ARG A 457 3.48 -33.22 7.37
CA ARG A 457 4.76 -33.49 8.01
C ARG A 457 4.68 -34.79 8.79
N ASP A 458 5.78 -35.54 8.84
CA ASP A 458 5.93 -36.64 9.78
C ASP A 458 6.14 -36.13 11.21
N GLY A 459 5.17 -36.39 12.09
CA GLY A 459 5.22 -36.05 13.49
C GLY A 459 5.48 -37.27 14.39
N PRO A 460 5.76 -37.06 15.69
CA PRO A 460 5.99 -38.15 16.64
C PRO A 460 4.80 -39.12 16.81
N GLY A 461 3.59 -38.67 16.49
CA GLY A 461 2.35 -39.45 16.53
C GLY A 461 1.84 -39.89 15.16
N GLY A 462 2.68 -39.81 14.11
CA GLY A 462 2.30 -40.01 12.72
C GLY A 462 2.16 -38.69 11.95
N GLU A 463 1.66 -38.79 10.73
CA GLU A 463 1.52 -37.63 9.83
C GLU A 463 0.53 -36.60 10.36
N GLU A 464 0.93 -35.34 10.36
CA GLU A 464 0.12 -34.20 10.76
C GLU A 464 0.18 -33.06 9.73
N LEU A 465 -0.87 -32.25 9.68
CA LEU A 465 -0.86 -30.99 8.92
C LEU A 465 -0.32 -29.87 9.80
N VAL A 466 0.64 -29.11 9.25
CA VAL A 466 1.24 -27.96 9.92
C VAL A 466 1.02 -26.67 9.14
N PRO A 467 0.60 -25.58 9.78
CA PRO A 467 0.30 -24.33 9.10
C PRO A 467 1.58 -23.68 8.56
N VAL A 468 1.55 -23.25 7.31
CA VAL A 468 2.70 -22.63 6.61
C VAL A 468 2.41 -21.23 6.07
N GLY A 469 1.14 -20.83 6.07
CA GLY A 469 0.75 -19.50 5.63
C GLY A 469 -0.74 -19.20 5.82
N LYS A 470 -1.08 -17.97 5.45
CA LYS A 470 -2.45 -17.46 5.39
C LYS A 470 -2.62 -16.61 4.14
N ALA A 471 -3.69 -16.83 3.38
CA ALA A 471 -4.04 -16.05 2.19
C ALA A 471 -5.46 -15.48 2.30
N TYR A 472 -5.65 -14.27 1.76
CA TYR A 472 -6.92 -13.52 1.79
C TYR A 472 -7.36 -13.03 0.40
N HIS A 473 -6.65 -13.45 -0.65
CA HIS A 473 -6.90 -13.08 -2.04
C HIS A 473 -6.41 -14.19 -2.98
N GLY A 474 -6.65 -14.00 -4.29
CA GLY A 474 -6.33 -14.99 -5.32
C GLY A 474 -7.52 -15.83 -5.79
N PHE A 475 -8.73 -15.33 -5.56
CA PHE A 475 -9.97 -15.97 -5.96
C PHE A 475 -10.98 -14.89 -6.39
N THR A 476 -11.86 -15.28 -7.29
CA THR A 476 -13.00 -14.47 -7.77
C THR A 476 -14.09 -14.35 -6.70
N ASP A 477 -15.03 -13.42 -6.88
CA ASP A 477 -16.17 -13.29 -5.97
C ASP A 477 -17.09 -14.53 -6.00
N GLU A 478 -17.18 -15.23 -7.14
CA GLU A 478 -17.90 -16.50 -7.26
C GLU A 478 -17.23 -17.62 -6.47
N GLU A 479 -15.90 -17.69 -6.52
CA GLU A 479 -15.11 -18.63 -5.73
C GLU A 479 -15.18 -18.31 -4.23
N LEU A 480 -15.19 -17.03 -3.84
CA LEU A 480 -15.39 -16.62 -2.44
C LEU A 480 -16.70 -17.18 -1.87
N VAL A 481 -17.81 -17.14 -2.63
CA VAL A 481 -19.09 -17.72 -2.20
C VAL A 481 -18.97 -19.25 -2.00
N LYS A 482 -18.23 -19.95 -2.87
CA LYS A 482 -18.02 -21.40 -2.75
C LYS A 482 -17.16 -21.74 -1.52
N LEU A 483 -16.08 -21.00 -1.29
CA LEU A 483 -15.21 -21.18 -0.14
C LEU A 483 -15.92 -20.87 1.18
N ASP A 484 -16.71 -19.80 1.24
CA ASP A 484 -17.54 -19.46 2.41
C ASP A 484 -18.53 -20.58 2.73
N ARG A 485 -19.21 -21.12 1.71
CA ARG A 485 -20.10 -22.29 1.86
C ARG A 485 -19.35 -23.51 2.41
N PHE A 486 -18.16 -23.79 1.87
CA PHE A 486 -17.31 -24.88 2.38
C PHE A 486 -17.00 -24.68 3.87
N VAL A 487 -16.48 -23.50 4.26
CA VAL A 487 -16.14 -23.22 5.67
C VAL A 487 -17.36 -23.41 6.59
N ARG A 488 -18.54 -22.92 6.19
CA ARG A 488 -19.77 -23.07 6.98
C ARG A 488 -20.19 -24.52 7.14
N ASN A 489 -20.13 -25.31 6.07
CA ASN A 489 -20.61 -26.69 6.05
C ASN A 489 -19.64 -27.67 6.72
N HIS A 490 -18.35 -27.31 6.79
CA HIS A 490 -17.30 -28.18 7.31
C HIS A 490 -16.68 -27.66 8.62
N THR A 491 -17.29 -26.70 9.31
CA THR A 491 -16.78 -26.20 10.59
C THR A 491 -16.83 -27.28 11.68
N VAL A 492 -15.69 -27.58 12.31
CA VAL A 492 -15.60 -28.47 13.48
C VAL A 492 -15.41 -27.75 14.80
N LYS A 493 -14.70 -26.61 14.81
CA LYS A 493 -14.51 -25.78 16.02
C LYS A 493 -14.65 -24.29 15.73
N ARG A 494 -14.98 -23.53 16.77
CA ARG A 494 -15.26 -22.08 16.68
C ARG A 494 -14.42 -21.32 17.70
N PHE A 495 -13.65 -20.34 17.22
CA PHE A 495 -12.79 -19.48 18.03
C PHE A 495 -13.05 -18.01 17.67
N GLY A 496 -14.05 -17.40 18.29
CA GLY A 496 -14.47 -16.03 17.94
C GLY A 496 -14.82 -15.90 16.44
N PRO A 497 -14.10 -15.08 15.65
CA PRO A 497 -14.33 -14.95 14.20
C PRO A 497 -13.72 -16.07 13.35
N VAL A 498 -12.94 -16.97 13.96
CA VAL A 498 -12.22 -18.06 13.28
C VAL A 498 -13.01 -19.37 13.36
N ARG A 499 -12.99 -20.13 12.28
CA ARG A 499 -13.57 -21.47 12.15
C ARG A 499 -12.45 -22.44 11.78
N GLU A 500 -12.32 -23.50 12.56
CA GLU A 500 -11.54 -24.69 12.17
C GLU A 500 -12.45 -25.55 11.29
N VAL A 501 -11.99 -25.93 10.10
CA VAL A 501 -12.73 -26.77 9.17
C VAL A 501 -12.29 -28.23 9.28
N GLU A 502 -13.08 -29.17 8.76
CA GLU A 502 -12.65 -30.56 8.61
C GLU A 502 -11.43 -30.62 7.68
N TYR A 503 -10.32 -31.17 8.20
CA TYR A 503 -9.12 -31.49 7.44
C TYR A 503 -8.49 -32.79 7.96
N GLY A 504 -7.84 -33.54 7.09
CA GLY A 504 -7.27 -34.86 7.33
C GLY A 504 -6.86 -35.52 6.01
N LYS A 505 -6.51 -36.81 6.01
CA LYS A 505 -6.14 -37.50 4.76
C LYS A 505 -7.34 -37.65 3.81
N ASP A 506 -8.47 -38.07 4.36
CA ASP A 506 -9.68 -38.39 3.59
C ASP A 506 -10.65 -37.21 3.47
N LYS A 507 -10.32 -36.07 4.08
CA LYS A 507 -11.19 -34.92 4.20
C LYS A 507 -10.41 -33.62 4.16
N GLY A 508 -10.96 -32.58 3.55
CA GLY A 508 -10.35 -31.26 3.50
C GLY A 508 -10.36 -30.70 2.09
N LEU A 509 -10.08 -29.41 1.98
CA LEU A 509 -10.01 -28.71 0.71
C LEU A 509 -8.56 -28.32 0.42
N VAL A 510 -8.05 -28.72 -0.74
CA VAL A 510 -6.71 -28.35 -1.18
C VAL A 510 -6.76 -27.02 -1.93
N LEU A 511 -5.77 -26.17 -1.64
CA LEU A 511 -5.53 -24.89 -2.27
C LEU A 511 -4.14 -24.96 -2.91
N GLU A 512 -4.07 -24.68 -4.20
CA GLU A 512 -2.79 -24.42 -4.85
C GLU A 512 -2.40 -22.97 -4.51
N VAL A 513 -1.29 -22.81 -3.79
CA VAL A 513 -0.83 -21.53 -3.25
C VAL A 513 0.42 -21.09 -3.99
N ALA A 514 0.37 -19.89 -4.56
CA ALA A 514 1.53 -19.21 -5.13
C ALA A 514 2.20 -18.31 -4.08
N PHE A 515 3.52 -18.34 -3.99
CA PHE A 515 4.29 -17.52 -3.06
C PHE A 515 5.63 -17.08 -3.66
N GLU A 516 6.19 -15.98 -3.13
CA GLU A 516 7.43 -15.38 -3.67
C GLU A 516 8.70 -15.91 -2.97
N GLY A 517 8.57 -16.53 -1.80
CA GLY A 517 9.70 -17.10 -1.07
C GLY A 517 9.32 -17.63 0.31
N LEU A 518 10.30 -18.17 1.04
CA LEU A 518 10.15 -18.77 2.37
C LEU A 518 11.13 -18.16 3.36
N GLN A 519 10.77 -18.20 4.64
CA GLN A 519 11.66 -17.85 5.75
C GLN A 519 11.50 -18.80 6.93
N ARG A 520 12.57 -19.02 7.69
CA ARG A 520 12.51 -19.73 8.98
C ARG A 520 11.66 -18.94 9.97
N SER A 521 10.82 -19.64 10.73
CA SER A 521 9.90 -19.02 11.68
C SER A 521 9.75 -19.81 12.98
N THR A 522 10.12 -19.20 14.10
CA THR A 522 9.87 -19.75 15.44
C THR A 522 8.41 -19.62 15.89
N ARG A 523 7.60 -18.83 15.17
CA ARG A 523 6.18 -18.60 15.49
C ARG A 523 5.24 -19.63 14.87
N HIS A 524 5.66 -20.31 13.80
CA HIS A 524 4.85 -21.30 13.11
C HIS A 524 5.28 -22.70 13.54
N LYS A 525 4.32 -23.58 13.85
CA LYS A 525 4.61 -24.98 14.23
C LYS A 525 5.37 -25.74 13.14
N SER A 526 5.23 -25.32 11.88
CA SER A 526 5.95 -25.85 10.72
C SER A 526 7.43 -25.46 10.68
N GLY A 527 7.87 -24.45 11.45
CA GLY A 527 9.22 -23.90 11.37
C GLY A 527 9.45 -22.96 10.18
N VAL A 528 8.44 -22.75 9.32
CA VAL A 528 8.54 -21.96 8.09
C VAL A 528 7.37 -20.99 7.95
N ALA A 529 7.59 -19.89 7.22
CA ALA A 529 6.54 -18.95 6.85
C ALA A 529 6.67 -18.54 5.38
N MET A 530 5.56 -18.56 4.64
CA MET A 530 5.51 -18.10 3.25
C MET A 530 5.47 -16.57 3.15
N ARG A 531 6.24 -16.03 2.19
CA ARG A 531 6.23 -14.61 1.81
C ARG A 531 5.21 -14.39 0.69
N PHE A 532 4.27 -13.48 0.95
CA PHE A 532 3.18 -13.08 0.05
C PHE A 532 2.37 -14.25 -0.58
N PRO A 533 1.88 -15.20 0.23
CA PRO A 533 1.06 -16.27 -0.31
C PRO A 533 -0.26 -15.74 -0.86
N ARG A 534 -0.68 -16.27 -2.01
CA ARG A 534 -1.99 -16.07 -2.61
C ARG A 534 -2.54 -17.39 -3.11
N ILE A 535 -3.86 -17.53 -3.12
CA ILE A 535 -4.49 -18.68 -3.76
C ILE A 535 -4.25 -18.53 -5.27
N ASN A 536 -3.62 -19.53 -5.89
CA ASN A 536 -3.47 -19.58 -7.35
C ASN A 536 -4.70 -20.25 -7.96
N ARG A 537 -5.15 -21.33 -7.33
CA ARG A 537 -6.30 -22.12 -7.76
C ARG A 537 -6.88 -22.91 -6.60
N ILE A 538 -8.20 -23.12 -6.60
CA ILE A 538 -8.86 -24.01 -5.65
C ILE A 538 -8.91 -25.41 -6.26
N ARG A 539 -8.29 -26.38 -5.58
CA ARG A 539 -8.12 -27.75 -6.07
C ARG A 539 -9.24 -28.66 -5.58
N TRP A 540 -10.46 -28.39 -6.06
CA TRP A 540 -11.62 -29.24 -5.77
C TRP A 540 -11.43 -30.69 -6.24
N ASP A 541 -10.53 -30.88 -7.21
CA ASP A 541 -10.12 -32.14 -7.80
C ASP A 541 -9.13 -32.94 -6.94
N LYS A 542 -8.38 -32.29 -6.03
CA LYS A 542 -7.23 -32.91 -5.36
C LYS A 542 -7.59 -33.41 -3.96
N PRO A 543 -7.40 -34.70 -3.65
CA PRO A 543 -7.52 -35.22 -2.28
C PRO A 543 -6.52 -34.58 -1.32
N ALA A 544 -6.93 -34.36 -0.07
CA ALA A 544 -6.08 -33.72 0.94
C ALA A 544 -4.82 -34.53 1.26
N ALA A 545 -4.86 -35.87 1.19
CA ALA A 545 -3.68 -36.73 1.36
C ALA A 545 -2.58 -36.51 0.31
N GLU A 546 -2.93 -35.96 -0.87
CA GLU A 546 -1.97 -35.68 -1.95
C GLU A 546 -1.42 -34.25 -1.90
N ALA A 547 -1.82 -33.45 -0.90
CA ALA A 547 -1.21 -32.15 -0.67
C ALA A 547 0.29 -32.31 -0.40
N ASP A 548 1.05 -31.26 -0.70
CA ASP A 548 2.49 -31.26 -0.53
C ASP A 548 2.88 -31.42 0.94
N ARG A 549 4.16 -31.74 1.13
CA ARG A 549 4.77 -31.93 2.43
C ARG A 549 5.78 -30.84 2.77
N ILE A 550 6.14 -30.74 4.04
CA ILE A 550 7.09 -29.76 4.54
C ILE A 550 8.46 -29.88 3.85
N GLU A 551 8.87 -31.09 3.46
CA GLU A 551 10.14 -31.34 2.79
C GLU A 551 10.22 -30.65 1.42
N THR A 552 9.08 -30.45 0.74
CA THR A 552 9.01 -29.65 -0.50
C THR A 552 9.39 -28.20 -0.23
N LEU A 553 8.94 -27.64 0.89
CA LEU A 553 9.25 -26.27 1.29
C LEU A 553 10.69 -26.15 1.81
N GLU A 554 11.19 -27.17 2.51
CA GLU A 554 12.57 -27.19 3.00
C GLU A 554 13.57 -27.21 1.86
N LYS A 555 13.32 -27.96 0.76
CA LYS A 555 14.18 -27.91 -0.44
C LYS A 555 14.22 -26.52 -1.09
N ILE A 556 13.10 -25.79 -1.06
CA ILE A 556 13.04 -24.42 -1.58
C ILE A 556 13.83 -23.48 -0.65
N LEU A 557 13.71 -23.65 0.67
CA LEU A 557 14.50 -22.93 1.66
C LEU A 557 16.00 -23.23 1.52
N GLU A 558 16.40 -24.48 1.35
CA GLU A 558 17.80 -24.90 1.20
C GLU A 558 18.44 -24.35 -0.05
N ARG A 559 17.72 -24.32 -1.19
CA ARG A 559 18.21 -23.61 -2.40
C ARG A 559 18.46 -22.14 -2.10
N GLY A 560 17.50 -21.47 -1.46
CA GLY A 560 17.67 -20.09 -1.03
C GLY A 560 18.75 -19.89 0.05
N GLU A 561 19.03 -20.87 0.92
CA GLU A 561 20.05 -20.80 1.98
C GLU A 561 21.47 -21.13 1.46
N GLN A 562 21.60 -22.08 0.54
CA GLN A 562 22.86 -22.46 -0.13
C GLN A 562 23.36 -21.38 -1.09
N GLU A 563 22.43 -20.71 -1.78
CA GLU A 563 22.73 -19.51 -2.60
C GLU A 563 23.20 -18.34 -1.71
N VAL A 564 22.64 -18.20 -0.49
CA VAL A 564 23.00 -17.16 0.50
C VAL A 564 24.32 -17.43 1.26
N HIS A 565 24.74 -18.69 1.43
CA HIS A 565 25.94 -19.08 2.19
C HIS A 565 26.85 -20.09 1.46
N PRO A 566 27.48 -19.75 0.32
CA PRO A 566 28.31 -20.68 -0.44
C PRO A 566 29.66 -21.07 0.24
N LEU A 567 29.98 -20.54 1.43
CA LEU A 567 31.33 -20.63 2.02
C LEU A 567 31.44 -21.52 3.28
N LYS A 568 30.45 -22.36 3.62
CA LYS A 568 30.57 -23.24 4.81
C LYS A 568 31.12 -24.65 4.54
N ASP A 569 31.16 -25.10 3.29
CA ASP A 569 31.56 -26.49 2.97
C ASP A 569 32.91 -26.61 2.24
N GLN A 570 33.88 -25.75 2.58
CA GLN A 570 35.28 -25.94 2.17
C GLN A 570 36.25 -25.79 3.33
N GLU A 571 36.14 -26.64 4.35
CA GLU A 571 37.28 -27.08 5.15
C GLU A 571 37.06 -28.55 5.56
N ALA A 572 37.67 -29.45 4.79
CA ALA A 572 38.07 -30.79 5.21
C ALA A 572 39.52 -31.01 4.74
#